data_AF-A0A7V8YWV0-F1
#
_entry.id   AF-A0A7V8YWV0-F1
#
_cell.length_a   1.000
_cell.length_b   1.000
_cell.length_c   1.000
_cell.angle_alpha   90.00
_cell.angle_beta   90.00
_cell.angle_gamma   90.00
#
_symmetry.space_group_name_H-M   'P 1'
#
loop_
_entity.id
_entity.type
_entity.pdbx_description
1 polymer ?
#
loop_
_entity_poly.entity_id
_entity_poly.type
_entity_poly.pdbx_seq_one_letter_code
_entity_poly.pdbx_strand_id
1 'polypeptide(L)'
;MKKLLKVVFIITAIVFFVLQFFRPDRINPQIVEDETIEVATAVPADVQAVLSRSCYDCHSHKTIFPWYSNVSPFSWFLADHIEQGRKEVNFSVWNTYSAEKKIRKFEEICEQVESRAMPLPSYLWIHRNSILDGQKRKLLCDWAMAEKRNIETAVAVAIARSQIDNTDKLNLPAIPPEHKGRKLNYWLEKAALVCHLDPLRPPRRSLYSVDYPFYAALR
;
A
#
# COMPACT_ATOMS: atom_id res chain seq x y z
N MET A 1 -34.61 37.13 34.09
CA MET A 1 -33.67 36.01 33.82
C MET A 1 -34.37 34.69 33.48
N LYS A 2 -35.24 34.12 34.34
CA LYS A 2 -35.92 32.82 34.07
C LYS A 2 -36.76 32.80 32.78
N LYS A 3 -37.47 33.88 32.45
CA LYS A 3 -38.27 34.00 31.21
C LYS A 3 -37.40 34.00 29.95
N LEU A 4 -36.27 34.71 29.96
CA LEU A 4 -35.33 34.77 28.83
C LEU A 4 -34.69 33.40 28.58
N LEU A 5 -34.23 32.73 29.65
CA LEU A 5 -33.67 31.37 29.54
C LEU A 5 -34.68 30.37 28.96
N LYS A 6 -35.95 30.46 29.39
CA LYS A 6 -37.04 29.61 28.86
C LYS A 6 -37.27 29.87 27.36
N VAL A 7 -37.26 31.13 26.93
CA VAL A 7 -37.44 31.49 25.52
C VAL A 7 -36.26 30.99 24.69
N VAL A 8 -35.02 31.21 25.13
CA VAL A 8 -33.81 30.71 24.44
C VAL A 8 -33.86 29.18 24.30
N PHE A 9 -34.17 28.47 25.38
CA PHE A 9 -34.28 27.00 25.35
C PHE A 9 -35.32 26.52 24.33
N ILE A 10 -36.51 27.13 24.30
CA ILE A 10 -37.57 26.78 23.36
C ILE A 10 -37.11 27.03 21.91
N ILE A 11 -36.49 28.19 21.65
CA ILE A 11 -35.98 28.52 20.31
C ILE A 11 -34.92 27.51 19.89
N THR A 12 -33.92 27.23 20.74
CA THR A 12 -32.87 26.25 20.45
C THR A 12 -33.45 24.86 20.21
N ALA A 13 -34.43 24.42 21.01
CA ALA A 13 -35.10 23.14 20.80
C ALA A 13 -35.81 23.08 19.45
N ILE A 14 -36.60 24.12 19.10
CA ILE A 14 -37.28 24.20 17.79
C ILE A 14 -36.26 24.14 16.65
N VAL A 15 -35.20 24.94 16.70
CA VAL A 15 -34.13 24.92 15.70
C VAL A 15 -33.51 23.53 15.60
N PHE A 16 -33.17 22.90 16.73
CA PHE A 16 -32.61 21.55 16.75
C PHE A 16 -33.54 20.52 16.09
N PHE A 17 -34.85 20.57 16.37
CA PHE A 17 -35.83 19.68 15.75
C PHE A 17 -35.96 19.93 14.25
N VAL A 18 -35.97 21.19 13.80
CA VAL A 18 -35.99 21.53 12.37
C VAL A 18 -34.74 21.01 11.67
N LEU A 19 -33.55 21.16 12.27
CA LEU A 19 -32.30 20.66 11.72
C LEU A 19 -32.29 19.14 11.54
N GLN A 20 -33.09 18.38 12.31
CA GLN A 20 -33.18 16.94 12.16
C GLN A 20 -33.82 16.49 10.84
N PHE A 21 -34.58 17.35 10.15
CA PHE A 21 -35.19 17.01 8.85
C PHE A 21 -34.19 17.11 7.69
N PHE A 22 -33.08 17.81 7.89
CA PHE A 22 -32.03 17.99 6.90
C PHE A 22 -30.85 17.08 7.29
N ARG A 23 -30.80 15.87 6.75
CA ARG A 23 -29.74 14.89 7.02
C ARG A 23 -29.15 14.37 5.71
N PRO A 24 -27.82 14.16 5.60
CA PRO A 24 -27.21 13.58 4.43
C PRO A 24 -27.52 12.08 4.37
N ASP A 25 -27.57 11.53 3.16
CA ASP A 25 -27.67 10.10 2.96
C ASP A 25 -26.41 9.38 3.46
N ARG A 26 -26.61 8.21 4.04
CA ARG A 26 -25.54 7.38 4.62
C ARG A 26 -25.41 6.07 3.87
N ILE A 27 -25.29 6.22 2.56
CA ILE A 27 -25.19 5.11 1.63
C ILE A 27 -23.74 5.04 1.19
N ASN A 28 -23.12 3.88 1.41
CA ASN A 28 -21.82 3.63 0.82
C ASN A 28 -21.99 3.38 -0.68
N PRO A 29 -21.10 3.93 -1.51
CA PRO A 29 -21.04 3.52 -2.91
C PRO A 29 -20.76 2.01 -3.01
N GLN A 30 -21.07 1.43 -4.17
CA GLN A 30 -20.75 0.03 -4.45
C GLN A 30 -19.23 -0.21 -4.35
N ILE A 31 -18.86 -1.39 -3.88
CA ILE A 31 -17.45 -1.85 -3.87
C ILE A 31 -17.28 -2.73 -5.09
N VAL A 32 -16.32 -2.37 -5.95
CA VAL A 32 -15.86 -3.22 -7.04
C VAL A 32 -14.59 -3.92 -6.55
N GLU A 33 -14.66 -5.23 -6.36
CA GLU A 33 -13.62 -5.97 -5.59
C GLU A 33 -12.23 -5.86 -6.25
N ASP A 34 -12.16 -5.86 -7.58
CA ASP A 34 -10.92 -5.72 -8.36
C ASP A 34 -10.29 -4.31 -8.31
N GLU A 35 -11.03 -3.32 -7.82
CA GLU A 35 -10.55 -1.97 -7.59
C GLU A 35 -9.96 -1.77 -6.19
N THR A 36 -10.13 -2.73 -5.27
CA THR A 36 -9.73 -2.57 -3.87
C THR A 36 -8.22 -2.67 -3.66
N ILE A 37 -7.72 -2.11 -2.55
CA ILE A 37 -6.30 -2.22 -2.17
C ILE A 37 -5.90 -3.67 -1.89
N GLU A 38 -6.82 -4.47 -1.33
CA GLU A 38 -6.56 -5.87 -0.97
C GLU A 38 -6.25 -6.76 -2.19
N VAL A 39 -6.76 -6.38 -3.37
CA VAL A 39 -6.43 -7.06 -4.65
C VAL A 39 -5.16 -6.49 -5.27
N ALA A 40 -4.91 -5.19 -5.10
CA ALA A 40 -3.82 -4.49 -5.77
C ALA A 40 -2.46 -4.64 -5.08
N THR A 41 -2.43 -4.89 -3.77
CA THR A 41 -1.20 -5.00 -2.98
C THR A 41 -1.25 -6.15 -1.99
N ALA A 42 -0.09 -6.61 -1.56
CA ALA A 42 -0.01 -7.56 -0.47
C ALA A 42 -0.39 -6.84 0.83
N VAL A 43 -1.55 -7.16 1.40
CA VAL A 43 -1.98 -6.62 2.71
C VAL A 43 -1.92 -7.73 3.75
N PRO A 44 -0.84 -7.80 4.57
CA PRO A 44 -0.74 -8.75 5.67
C PRO A 44 -1.92 -8.63 6.64
N ALA A 45 -2.27 -9.74 7.31
CA ALA A 45 -3.47 -9.80 8.16
C ALA A 45 -3.46 -8.78 9.32
N ASP A 46 -2.28 -8.49 9.87
CA ASP A 46 -2.09 -7.48 10.92
C ASP A 46 -2.29 -6.06 10.38
N VAL A 47 -1.76 -5.75 9.19
CA VAL A 47 -2.01 -4.49 8.49
C VAL A 47 -3.50 -4.32 8.18
N GLN A 48 -4.14 -5.37 7.63
CA GLN A 48 -5.57 -5.36 7.33
C GLN A 48 -6.41 -5.07 8.58
N ALA A 49 -6.05 -5.66 9.71
CA ALA A 49 -6.73 -5.42 10.98
C ALA A 49 -6.60 -3.96 11.45
N VAL A 50 -5.47 -3.30 11.18
CA VAL A 50 -5.28 -1.88 11.49
C VAL A 50 -6.06 -1.00 10.51
N LEU A 51 -5.95 -1.23 9.20
CA LEU A 51 -6.68 -0.48 8.17
C LEU A 51 -8.19 -0.51 8.40
N SER A 52 -8.72 -1.70 8.71
CA SER A 52 -10.15 -1.88 8.98
C SER A 52 -10.62 -1.12 10.21
N ARG A 53 -9.81 -0.97 11.26
CA ARG A 53 -10.21 -0.31 12.51
C ARG A 53 -9.95 1.19 12.53
N SER A 54 -8.93 1.64 11.82
CA SER A 54 -8.41 3.01 11.96
C SER A 54 -8.55 3.85 10.70
N CYS A 55 -8.82 3.25 9.54
CA CYS A 55 -8.77 3.96 8.26
C CYS A 55 -10.06 3.82 7.43
N TYR A 56 -10.63 2.62 7.33
CA TYR A 56 -11.71 2.32 6.39
C TYR A 56 -13.01 3.10 6.61
N ASP A 57 -13.31 3.48 7.85
CA ASP A 57 -14.52 4.27 8.11
C ASP A 57 -14.53 5.62 7.39
N CYS A 58 -13.36 6.22 7.13
CA CYS A 58 -13.26 7.49 6.42
C CYS A 58 -12.68 7.36 5.01
N HIS A 59 -11.85 6.34 4.76
CA HIS A 59 -11.06 6.21 3.52
C HIS A 59 -11.47 5.01 2.67
N SER A 60 -12.71 4.53 2.78
CA SER A 60 -13.20 3.44 1.93
C SER A 60 -14.71 3.52 1.73
N HIS A 61 -15.25 2.69 0.84
CA HIS A 61 -16.69 2.43 0.73
C HIS A 61 -17.17 1.39 1.76
N LYS A 62 -16.33 0.94 2.70
CA LYS A 62 -16.67 0.02 3.79
C LYS A 62 -17.07 0.74 5.09
N THR A 63 -17.46 2.02 5.01
CA THR A 63 -17.75 2.85 6.19
C THR A 63 -18.87 2.28 7.06
N ILE A 64 -18.60 2.09 8.35
CA ILE A 64 -19.61 1.75 9.34
C ILE A 64 -20.09 3.04 10.01
N PHE A 65 -21.26 3.53 9.60
CA PHE A 65 -21.80 4.78 10.13
C PHE A 65 -22.16 4.65 11.63
N PRO A 66 -21.59 5.47 12.52
CA PRO A 66 -21.88 5.43 13.96
C PRO A 66 -23.26 6.02 14.26
N TRP A 67 -23.81 5.74 15.44
CA TRP A 67 -25.17 6.18 15.82
C TRP A 67 -25.37 7.70 15.71
N TYR A 68 -24.35 8.51 16.01
CA TYR A 68 -24.43 9.97 15.96
C TYR A 68 -24.51 10.52 14.53
N SER A 69 -24.26 9.69 13.51
CA SER A 69 -24.57 10.01 12.11
C SER A 69 -26.06 10.25 11.87
N ASN A 70 -26.94 9.86 12.81
CA ASN A 70 -28.36 10.12 12.77
C ASN A 70 -28.75 11.51 13.32
N VAL A 71 -27.82 12.28 13.89
CA VAL A 71 -28.15 13.49 14.65
C VAL A 71 -27.54 14.71 13.98
N SER A 72 -28.37 15.64 13.50
CA SER A 72 -27.89 16.92 12.96
C SER A 72 -27.51 17.87 14.10
N PRO A 73 -26.47 18.72 13.93
CA PRO A 73 -25.65 18.90 12.73
C PRO A 73 -24.46 17.93 12.62
N PHE A 74 -24.24 17.03 13.58
CA PHE A 74 -23.09 16.11 13.59
C PHE A 74 -23.04 15.20 12.35
N SER A 75 -24.20 14.80 11.84
CA SER A 75 -24.34 14.05 10.59
C SER A 75 -23.71 14.77 9.39
N TRP A 76 -23.80 16.11 9.32
CA TRP A 76 -23.23 16.92 8.24
C TRP A 76 -21.72 16.93 8.30
N PHE A 77 -21.17 17.21 9.48
CA PHE A 77 -19.73 17.19 9.69
C PHE A 77 -19.15 15.82 9.37
N LEU A 78 -19.79 14.74 9.86
CA LEU A 78 -19.33 13.39 9.56
C LEU A 78 -19.34 13.08 8.06
N ALA A 79 -20.43 13.41 7.36
CA ALA A 79 -20.55 13.16 5.92
C ALA A 79 -19.47 13.91 5.13
N ASP A 80 -19.25 15.19 5.43
CA ASP A 80 -18.20 15.99 4.81
C ASP A 80 -16.81 15.42 5.07
N HIS A 81 -16.49 15.04 6.32
CA HIS A 81 -15.19 14.45 6.64
C HIS A 81 -14.94 13.11 5.92
N ILE A 82 -15.97 12.26 5.78
CA ILE A 82 -15.85 11.01 5.02
C ILE A 82 -15.66 11.31 3.52
N GLU A 83 -16.41 12.27 2.98
CA GLU A 83 -16.27 12.66 1.57
C GLU A 83 -14.86 13.20 1.27
N GLN A 84 -14.35 14.12 2.09
CA GLN A 84 -12.99 14.66 1.94
C GLN A 84 -11.93 13.58 2.18
N GLY A 85 -12.13 12.73 3.19
CA GLY A 85 -11.24 11.60 3.46
C GLY A 85 -11.08 10.68 2.24
N ARG A 86 -12.19 10.31 1.58
CA ARG A 86 -12.19 9.50 0.35
C ARG A 86 -11.56 10.23 -0.84
N LYS A 87 -11.65 11.56 -0.94
CA LYS A 87 -10.99 12.35 -1.99
C LYS A 87 -9.47 12.30 -1.84
N GLU A 88 -8.99 12.38 -0.60
CA GLU A 88 -7.56 12.27 -0.32
C GLU A 88 -7.05 10.86 -0.57
N VAL A 89 -7.69 9.84 -0.01
CA VAL A 89 -7.36 8.45 -0.28
C VAL A 89 -8.57 7.55 -0.10
N ASN A 90 -8.78 6.65 -1.05
CA ASN A 90 -9.88 5.70 -1.03
C ASN A 90 -9.39 4.29 -1.38
N PHE A 91 -9.37 3.43 -0.36
CA PHE A 91 -8.93 2.04 -0.44
C PHE A 91 -9.87 1.17 -1.29
N SER A 92 -11.11 1.58 -1.51
CA SER A 92 -12.08 0.81 -2.32
C SER A 92 -11.94 1.04 -3.83
N VAL A 93 -11.16 2.04 -4.25
CA VAL A 93 -10.90 2.35 -5.67
C VAL A 93 -9.41 2.42 -5.96
N TRP A 94 -8.59 1.81 -5.10
CA TRP A 94 -7.13 1.88 -5.14
C TRP A 94 -6.55 1.49 -6.51
N ASN A 95 -7.10 0.48 -7.17
CA ASN A 95 -6.57 0.00 -8.44
C ASN A 95 -6.84 0.96 -9.61
N THR A 96 -7.77 1.90 -9.46
CA THR A 96 -8.03 2.97 -10.43
C THR A 96 -6.95 4.06 -10.40
N TYR A 97 -6.09 4.08 -9.38
CA TYR A 97 -5.04 5.08 -9.25
C TYR A 97 -3.87 4.78 -10.19
N SER A 98 -3.29 5.84 -10.76
CA SER A 98 -2.01 5.75 -11.47
C SER A 98 -0.90 5.27 -10.55
N ALA A 99 0.17 4.68 -11.11
CA ALA A 99 1.32 4.24 -10.33
C ALA A 99 1.95 5.38 -9.50
N GLU A 100 2.08 6.58 -10.09
CA GLU A 100 2.55 7.78 -9.40
C GLU A 100 1.64 8.15 -8.21
N LYS A 101 0.32 8.11 -8.41
CA LYS A 101 -0.63 8.38 -7.32
C LYS A 101 -0.51 7.33 -6.21
N LYS A 102 -0.38 6.04 -6.55
CA LYS A 102 -0.18 4.96 -5.56
C LYS A 102 1.10 5.19 -4.74
N ILE A 103 2.23 5.51 -5.39
CA ILE A 103 3.51 5.83 -4.74
C ILE A 103 3.33 6.98 -3.75
N ARG A 104 2.74 8.09 -4.20
CA ARG A 104 2.50 9.27 -3.36
C ARG A 104 1.57 8.96 -2.18
N LYS A 105 0.49 8.21 -2.40
CA LYS A 105 -0.45 7.85 -1.33
C LYS A 105 0.15 6.92 -0.30
N PHE A 106 1.04 6.00 -0.67
CA PHE A 106 1.78 5.21 0.32
C PHE A 106 2.72 6.05 1.18
N GLU A 107 3.41 7.02 0.59
CA GLU A 107 4.26 7.95 1.33
C GLU A 107 3.43 8.81 2.31
N GLU A 108 2.34 9.41 1.82
CA GLU A 108 1.40 10.18 2.66
C GLU A 108 0.81 9.33 3.80
N ILE A 109 0.48 8.05 3.56
CA ILE A 109 0.01 7.16 4.63
C ILE A 109 1.04 7.07 5.76
N CYS A 110 2.32 6.81 5.44
CA CYS A 110 3.36 6.75 6.46
C CYS A 110 3.51 8.11 7.19
N GLU A 111 3.62 9.20 6.44
CA GLU A 111 3.79 10.55 7.02
C GLU A 111 2.66 10.91 7.99
N GLN A 112 1.41 10.66 7.60
CA GLN A 112 0.23 11.01 8.40
C GLN A 112 0.13 10.17 9.69
N VAL A 113 0.53 8.89 9.64
CA VAL A 113 0.53 8.04 10.86
C VAL A 113 1.71 8.35 11.76
N GLU A 114 2.91 8.60 11.22
CA GLU A 114 4.10 8.92 12.02
C GLU A 114 4.00 10.29 12.69
N SER A 115 3.50 11.29 11.97
CA SER A 115 3.23 12.63 12.52
C SER A 115 2.07 12.68 13.51
N ARG A 116 1.32 11.57 13.66
CA ARG A 116 0.08 11.45 14.46
C ARG A 116 -1.03 12.40 13.99
N ALA A 117 -0.97 12.85 12.74
CA ALA A 117 -2.05 13.59 12.11
C ALA A 117 -3.29 12.70 11.89
N MET A 118 -3.06 11.40 11.62
CA MET A 118 -4.12 10.40 11.48
C MET A 118 -4.03 9.28 12.52
N PRO A 119 -5.19 8.79 13.01
CA PRO A 119 -6.53 9.36 12.84
C PRO A 119 -6.68 10.71 13.57
N LEU A 120 -7.63 11.54 13.12
CA LEU A 120 -7.87 12.87 13.69
C LEU A 120 -8.03 12.83 15.23
N PRO A 121 -7.38 13.70 16.01
CA PRO A 121 -7.50 13.69 17.48
C PRO A 121 -8.94 13.79 17.99
N SER A 122 -9.79 14.55 17.31
CA SER A 122 -11.22 14.69 17.63
C SER A 122 -12.01 13.39 17.41
N TYR A 123 -11.67 12.64 16.37
CA TYR A 123 -12.26 11.33 16.09
C TYR A 123 -11.91 10.33 17.22
N LEU A 124 -10.67 10.37 17.70
CA LEU A 124 -10.19 9.51 18.78
C LEU A 124 -10.81 9.81 20.15
N TRP A 125 -11.55 10.91 20.34
CA TRP A 125 -12.30 11.14 21.59
C TRP A 125 -13.46 10.15 21.75
N ILE A 126 -14.06 9.73 20.64
CA ILE A 126 -15.22 8.82 20.63
C ILE A 126 -14.81 7.43 20.12
N HIS A 127 -13.83 7.34 19.21
CA HIS A 127 -13.36 6.09 18.59
C HIS A 127 -11.99 5.67 19.13
N ARG A 128 -11.96 5.32 20.42
CA ARG A 128 -10.72 4.91 21.11
C ARG A 128 -10.13 3.62 20.54
N ASN A 129 -10.95 2.77 19.93
CA ASN A 129 -10.54 1.55 19.24
C ASN A 129 -9.69 1.82 17.99
N SER A 130 -9.77 3.02 17.42
CA SER A 130 -8.99 3.42 16.23
C SER A 130 -7.61 3.98 16.57
N ILE A 131 -7.24 4.07 17.85
CA ILE A 131 -5.93 4.59 18.27
C ILE A 131 -4.79 3.72 17.71
N LEU A 132 -3.85 4.39 17.05
CA LEU A 132 -2.59 3.82 16.61
C LEU A 132 -1.51 4.04 17.68
N ASP A 133 -1.11 2.96 18.34
CA ASP A 133 0.08 2.96 19.20
C ASP A 133 1.38 2.98 18.37
N GLY A 134 2.53 2.98 19.03
CA GLY A 134 3.84 3.02 18.35
C GLY A 134 4.06 1.82 17.44
N GLN A 135 3.61 0.62 17.83
CA GLN A 135 3.80 -0.60 17.05
C GLN A 135 2.92 -0.59 15.80
N LYS A 136 1.64 -0.21 15.93
CA LYS A 136 0.71 -0.11 14.79
C LYS A 136 1.11 0.96 13.80
N ARG A 137 1.60 2.12 14.28
CA ARG A 137 2.16 3.17 13.40
C ARG A 137 3.34 2.65 12.59
N LYS A 138 4.30 2.02 13.27
CA LYS A 138 5.47 1.44 12.61
C LYS A 138 5.07 0.37 11.60
N LEU A 139 4.17 -0.53 11.98
CA LEU A 139 3.64 -1.59 11.11
C LEU A 139 3.05 -1.01 9.82
N LEU A 140 2.17 0.01 9.93
CA LEU A 140 1.57 0.65 8.76
C LEU A 140 2.59 1.37 7.89
N CYS A 141 3.52 2.13 8.50
CA CYS A 141 4.53 2.84 7.72
C CYS A 141 5.49 1.87 7.01
N ASP A 142 6.00 0.86 7.70
CA ASP A 142 6.90 -0.14 7.12
C ASP A 142 6.25 -0.83 5.91
N TRP A 143 4.99 -1.23 6.06
CA TRP A 143 4.21 -1.83 4.98
C TRP A 143 4.00 -0.85 3.82
N ALA A 144 3.53 0.37 4.08
CA ALA A 144 3.29 1.37 3.05
C ALA A 144 4.57 1.68 2.26
N MET A 145 5.70 1.83 2.95
CA MET A 145 6.99 2.09 2.31
C MET A 145 7.53 0.87 1.54
N ALA A 146 7.20 -0.36 1.96
CA ALA A 146 7.50 -1.55 1.18
C ALA A 146 6.70 -1.59 -0.12
N GLU A 147 5.39 -1.34 -0.06
CA GLU A 147 4.55 -1.31 -1.26
C GLU A 147 4.92 -0.18 -2.22
N LYS A 148 5.30 1.00 -1.69
CA LYS A 148 5.87 2.09 -2.50
C LYS A 148 7.07 1.61 -3.31
N ARG A 149 8.05 0.98 -2.66
CA ARG A 149 9.26 0.44 -3.33
C ARG A 149 8.92 -0.65 -4.35
N ASN A 150 7.94 -1.49 -4.06
CA ASN A 150 7.48 -2.54 -4.99
C ASN A 150 6.95 -1.91 -6.28
N ILE A 151 6.13 -0.85 -6.17
CA ILE A 151 5.58 -0.15 -7.33
C ILE A 151 6.69 0.59 -8.09
N GLU A 152 7.58 1.31 -7.41
CA GLU A 152 8.73 1.98 -8.03
C GLU A 152 9.59 0.99 -8.84
N THR A 153 9.87 -0.18 -8.27
CA THR A 153 10.62 -1.25 -8.92
C THR A 153 9.87 -1.79 -10.14
N ALA A 154 8.56 -2.05 -10.02
CA ALA A 154 7.74 -2.53 -11.12
C ALA A 154 7.70 -1.53 -12.28
N VAL A 155 7.58 -0.24 -11.98
CA VAL A 155 7.63 0.84 -12.99
C VAL A 155 9.00 0.90 -13.65
N ALA A 156 10.09 0.85 -12.88
CA ALA A 156 11.45 0.87 -13.42
C ALA A 156 11.71 -0.33 -14.34
N VAL A 157 11.27 -1.53 -13.96
CA VAL A 157 11.37 -2.75 -14.78
C VAL A 157 10.54 -2.62 -16.06
N ALA A 158 9.32 -2.09 -15.99
CA ALA A 158 8.48 -1.87 -17.15
C ALA A 158 9.12 -0.89 -18.15
N ILE A 159 9.72 0.19 -17.66
CA ILE A 159 10.45 1.16 -18.48
C ILE A 159 11.67 0.50 -19.13
N ALA A 160 12.50 -0.21 -18.35
CA ALA A 160 13.68 -0.89 -18.88
C ALA A 160 13.32 -1.91 -19.98
N ARG A 161 12.23 -2.68 -19.78
CA ARG A 161 11.74 -3.62 -20.79
C ARG A 161 11.32 -2.93 -22.08
N SER A 162 10.63 -1.80 -21.99
CA SER A 162 10.21 -1.03 -23.17
C SER A 162 11.40 -0.49 -23.98
N GLN A 163 12.54 -0.21 -23.32
CA GLN A 163 13.76 0.25 -23.97
C GLN A 163 14.47 -0.91 -24.71
N ILE A 164 14.52 -2.11 -24.11
CA ILE A 164 15.12 -3.30 -24.73
C ILE A 164 14.35 -3.70 -26.00
N ASP A 165 13.02 -3.75 -25.94
CA ASP A 165 12.16 -4.10 -27.08
C ASP A 165 12.30 -3.11 -28.26
N ASN A 166 12.75 -1.89 -28.00
CA ASN A 166 13.01 -0.88 -29.02
C ASN A 166 14.43 -1.00 -29.60
N THR A 167 15.42 -1.35 -28.79
CA THR A 167 16.79 -1.59 -29.28
C THR A 167 16.92 -2.84 -30.16
N ASP A 168 16.16 -3.91 -29.87
CA ASP A 168 16.14 -5.11 -30.71
C ASP A 168 15.54 -4.86 -32.11
N LYS A 169 14.68 -3.84 -32.25
CA LYS A 169 14.11 -3.43 -33.54
C LYS A 169 15.06 -2.58 -34.39
N LEU A 170 16.10 -1.99 -33.80
CA LEU A 170 17.06 -1.13 -34.49
C LEU A 170 18.37 -1.84 -34.88
N ASN A 171 18.59 -3.09 -34.44
CA ASN A 171 19.88 -3.77 -34.61
C ASN A 171 19.78 -5.29 -34.86
N LEU A 172 18.78 -5.75 -35.63
CA LEU A 172 18.85 -7.09 -36.22
C LEU A 172 19.83 -7.07 -37.41
N PRO A 173 21.05 -7.65 -37.31
CA PRO A 173 21.81 -7.96 -38.51
C PRO A 173 20.95 -8.90 -39.36
N ALA A 174 20.90 -8.64 -40.67
CA ALA A 174 20.24 -9.54 -41.61
C ALA A 174 20.75 -10.97 -41.35
N ILE A 175 19.85 -11.85 -40.92
CA ILE A 175 20.15 -13.27 -40.73
C ILE A 175 20.62 -13.77 -42.11
N PRO A 176 21.88 -14.20 -42.26
CA PRO A 176 22.32 -14.79 -43.52
C PRO A 176 21.44 -15.99 -43.80
N PRO A 177 21.03 -16.23 -45.06
CA PRO A 177 20.16 -17.35 -45.38
C PRO A 177 20.74 -18.65 -44.81
N GLU A 178 19.96 -19.27 -43.94
CA GLU A 178 20.26 -20.54 -43.29
C GLU A 178 20.66 -21.57 -44.36
N HIS A 179 21.92 -22.00 -44.33
CA HIS A 179 22.36 -23.14 -45.12
C HIS A 179 21.67 -24.39 -44.56
N LYS A 180 20.52 -24.74 -45.14
CA LYS A 180 19.87 -26.04 -44.96
C LYS A 180 20.89 -27.15 -45.22
N GLY A 181 21.19 -27.89 -44.15
CA GLY A 181 21.85 -29.18 -44.22
C GLY A 181 23.33 -29.15 -43.89
N ARG A 182 23.67 -29.17 -42.60
CA ARG A 182 24.76 -30.02 -42.10
C ARG A 182 24.39 -30.61 -40.74
N LYS A 183 24.48 -31.93 -40.71
CA LYS A 183 24.02 -32.91 -39.71
C LYS A 183 24.34 -32.54 -38.25
N LEU A 184 23.42 -32.98 -37.39
CA LEU A 184 23.28 -32.92 -35.92
C LEU A 184 24.51 -33.37 -35.07
N ASN A 185 25.72 -33.49 -35.62
CA ASN A 185 26.82 -34.20 -34.95
C ASN A 185 27.97 -33.29 -34.48
N TYR A 186 27.90 -31.97 -34.67
CA TYR A 186 29.01 -31.07 -34.33
C TYR A 186 29.06 -30.64 -32.85
N TRP A 187 27.95 -30.73 -32.11
CA TRP A 187 27.87 -30.27 -30.72
C TRP A 187 28.21 -31.34 -29.67
N LEU A 188 28.20 -32.63 -30.03
CA LEU A 188 28.55 -33.71 -29.11
C LEU A 188 30.05 -34.02 -29.07
N GLU A 189 30.81 -33.74 -30.14
CA GLU A 189 32.27 -33.96 -30.13
C GLU A 189 33.06 -32.84 -29.43
N LYS A 190 32.57 -31.59 -29.44
CA LYS A 190 33.28 -30.47 -28.81
C LYS A 190 33.15 -30.40 -27.28
N ALA A 191 32.20 -31.11 -26.69
CA ALA A 191 32.08 -31.21 -25.23
C ALA A 191 33.14 -32.14 -24.60
N ALA A 192 33.79 -33.00 -25.39
CA ALA A 192 34.79 -33.96 -24.88
C ALA A 192 36.21 -33.38 -24.77
N LEU A 193 36.49 -32.19 -25.34
CA LEU A 193 37.85 -31.66 -25.44
C LEU A 193 38.28 -30.70 -24.30
N VAL A 194 37.39 -30.39 -23.34
CA VAL A 194 37.67 -29.40 -22.27
C VAL A 194 37.90 -30.04 -20.89
N CYS A 195 37.77 -31.36 -20.75
CA CYS A 195 37.95 -32.06 -19.47
C CYS A 195 39.01 -33.18 -19.54
N HIS A 196 40.26 -32.83 -19.87
CA HIS A 196 41.40 -33.71 -19.59
C HIS A 196 42.26 -33.14 -18.46
N LEU A 197 42.08 -33.82 -17.33
CA LEU A 197 42.83 -33.77 -16.09
C LEU A 197 44.30 -34.15 -16.35
N ASP A 198 45.22 -33.32 -15.88
CA ASP A 198 46.65 -33.65 -15.75
C ASP A 198 46.89 -34.39 -14.42
N PRO A 199 47.30 -35.69 -14.41
CA PRO A 199 47.34 -36.49 -13.19
C PRO A 199 48.69 -36.47 -12.46
N LEU A 200 49.64 -35.58 -12.77
CA LEU A 200 51.00 -35.66 -12.19
C LEU A 200 51.49 -34.46 -11.35
N ARG A 201 50.59 -33.70 -10.71
CA ARG A 201 51.01 -32.65 -9.76
C ARG A 201 50.76 -33.05 -8.30
N PRO A 202 51.80 -33.30 -7.47
CA PRO A 202 51.62 -33.52 -6.04
C PRO A 202 51.19 -32.23 -5.31
N PRO A 203 50.47 -32.36 -4.18
CA PRO A 203 49.77 -31.24 -3.54
C PRO A 203 50.71 -30.31 -2.76
N ARG A 204 50.54 -29.00 -2.93
CA ARG A 204 51.04 -28.03 -1.95
C ARG A 204 50.14 -28.06 -0.71
N ARG A 205 50.66 -28.62 0.37
CA ARG A 205 50.19 -28.35 1.74
C ARG A 205 50.48 -26.89 2.08
N SER A 206 49.53 -26.21 2.73
CA SER A 206 49.77 -25.41 3.95
C SER A 206 48.67 -24.37 4.21
N LEU A 207 47.95 -24.56 5.32
CA LEU A 207 47.43 -23.57 6.28
C LEU A 207 46.39 -22.57 5.72
N TYR A 208 45.17 -22.46 6.22
CA TYR A 208 44.79 -22.07 7.57
C TYR A 208 43.37 -22.54 7.93
N SER A 209 43.23 -23.12 9.11
CA SER A 209 42.02 -23.14 9.93
C SER A 209 41.71 -21.75 10.45
N VAL A 210 40.47 -21.25 10.36
CA VAL A 210 39.88 -20.40 11.43
C VAL A 210 38.35 -20.50 11.43
N ASP A 211 37.86 -20.74 12.64
CA ASP A 211 36.49 -20.78 13.14
C ASP A 211 35.68 -19.48 12.94
N TYR A 212 34.35 -19.63 12.87
CA TYR A 212 33.38 -18.53 13.02
C TYR A 212 32.90 -18.44 14.47
N PRO A 213 33.01 -17.26 15.11
CA PRO A 213 31.97 -16.84 16.05
C PRO A 213 31.69 -15.34 15.97
N PHE A 214 30.43 -14.93 15.79
CA PHE A 214 30.01 -13.56 16.13
C PHE A 214 28.52 -13.51 16.46
N TYR A 215 28.17 -13.61 17.76
CA TYR A 215 26.99 -12.95 18.36
C TYR A 215 27.19 -12.84 19.89
N ALA A 216 27.59 -11.65 20.32
CA ALA A 216 27.47 -11.06 21.66
C ALA A 216 27.98 -9.62 21.51
N ALA A 217 27.46 -8.55 22.09
CA ALA A 217 26.33 -8.28 22.97
C ALA A 217 26.28 -6.75 23.05
N LEU A 218 25.11 -6.15 23.33
CA LEU A 218 25.08 -4.83 23.96
C LEU A 218 24.01 -4.83 25.05
N ARG A 219 24.53 -4.70 26.29
CA ARG A 219 23.91 -3.96 27.38
C ARG A 219 23.86 -2.48 27.02
#